data_AF-A0A0R2CRV5-F1
#
_entry.id   AF-A0A0R2CRV5-F1
#
_cell.length_a   1.000
_cell.length_b   1.000
_cell.length_c   1.000
_cell.angle_alpha   90.00
_cell.angle_beta   90.00
_cell.angle_gamma   90.00
#
_symmetry.space_group_name_H-M   'P 1'
#
loop_
_entity.id
_entity.type
_entity.pdbx_description
1 polymer ?
#
loop_
_entity_poly.entity_id
_entity_poly.type
_entity_poly.pdbx_seq_one_letter_code
_entity_poly.pdbx_strand_id
1 'polypeptide(L)'
;MKKWIWLVVAIIVGLAVGGYSYARHAENQKLYEDAIEQGNLQISNKKYTAAETEFMNALKKKPGDKRANVLLKQTQEYAAGDSSFAARQYPDAKTSYTQVTNTKGGNQQLVDRAKDQLSLIKKIQTNLAKYTKVYNKALQQQKAGQYVDSNITLNEILTDKNASQSYYKTIFNKAKKLRDSNNSAIENNSIPTDPNEADNFEQPSNDPVDNPNVAANSTSSSSASSDTASTSESKDSAVSSSSSSASLTSSEKKAADNYKGSNEYTVPDSKKKINGKDATAMQIKEARATIKAAGVDEGALSDQDIIDAINGALKKNESLAQYAKENF
;
A
#
# COMPACT_ATOMS: atom_id res chain seq x y z
N MET A 1 22.04 -14.39 22.40
CA MET A 1 22.72 -15.42 21.58
C MET A 1 21.68 -16.14 20.72
N LYS A 2 21.98 -16.41 19.43
CA LYS A 2 21.98 -17.74 18.75
C LYS A 2 21.89 -17.58 17.23
N LYS A 3 22.77 -18.26 16.48
CA LYS A 3 22.97 -18.13 15.02
C LYS A 3 22.04 -19.05 14.18
N TRP A 4 20.78 -19.22 14.57
CA TRP A 4 20.03 -20.46 14.25
C TRP A 4 19.01 -20.39 13.09
N ILE A 5 18.77 -19.22 12.48
CA ILE A 5 17.73 -19.05 11.44
C ILE A 5 18.18 -19.46 10.02
N TRP A 6 19.45 -19.82 9.80
CA TRP A 6 19.91 -20.43 8.55
C TRP A 6 19.55 -21.92 8.39
N LEU A 7 18.91 -22.54 9.39
CA LEU A 7 18.81 -24.00 9.50
C LEU A 7 17.52 -24.60 8.93
N VAL A 8 16.41 -23.84 8.85
CA VAL A 8 15.10 -24.37 8.43
C VAL A 8 15.07 -24.76 6.94
N VAL A 9 15.67 -23.95 6.06
CA VAL A 9 15.75 -24.28 4.62
C VAL A 9 16.71 -25.46 4.37
N ALA A 10 17.71 -25.66 5.22
CA ALA A 10 18.63 -26.80 5.13
C ALA A 10 17.95 -28.15 5.48
N ILE A 11 16.98 -28.16 6.39
CA ILE A 11 16.25 -29.39 6.78
C ILE A 11 15.41 -29.96 5.62
N ILE A 12 14.80 -29.10 4.80
CA ILE A 12 14.00 -29.55 3.64
C ILE A 12 14.89 -30.23 2.58
N VAL A 13 16.17 -29.85 2.47
CA VAL A 13 17.15 -30.52 1.60
C VAL A 13 17.62 -31.85 2.21
N GLY A 14 17.66 -31.97 3.54
CA GLY A 14 18.18 -33.14 4.26
C GLY A 14 17.25 -34.35 4.31
N LEU A 15 15.92 -34.16 4.30
CA LEU A 15 14.94 -35.25 4.45
C LEU A 15 14.51 -35.91 3.12
N ALA A 16 15.06 -35.46 1.98
CA ALA A 16 14.84 -36.08 0.66
C ALA A 16 15.83 -37.22 0.33
N VAL A 17 16.66 -37.67 1.29
CA VAL A 17 17.56 -38.83 1.15
C VAL A 17 16.76 -40.13 1.29
N GLY A 18 15.82 -40.33 0.36
CA GLY A 18 14.76 -41.35 0.41
C GLY A 18 14.65 -42.19 -0.87
N GLY A 19 15.79 -42.56 -1.47
CA GLY A 19 15.86 -43.55 -2.55
C GLY A 19 15.50 -43.03 -3.95
N TYR A 20 16.50 -42.57 -4.70
CA TYR A 20 16.46 -42.54 -6.17
C TYR A 20 17.70 -43.20 -6.75
N SER A 21 17.51 -44.00 -7.80
CA SER A 21 18.52 -44.89 -8.37
C SER A 21 19.65 -44.12 -9.06
N TYR A 22 20.89 -44.43 -8.68
CA TYR A 22 22.10 -43.78 -9.18
C TYR A 22 22.53 -44.37 -10.55
N ALA A 23 21.70 -44.17 -11.57
CA ALA A 23 21.92 -44.65 -12.93
C ALA A 23 21.68 -43.54 -13.97
N ARG A 24 22.44 -43.59 -15.09
CA ARG A 24 22.46 -42.60 -16.19
C ARG A 24 22.89 -41.17 -15.80
N HIS A 25 24.20 -40.98 -15.62
CA HIS A 25 24.79 -39.67 -15.37
C HIS A 25 24.57 -38.64 -16.49
N ALA A 26 24.71 -39.03 -17.77
CA ALA A 26 24.58 -38.09 -18.89
C ALA A 26 23.16 -37.51 -19.03
N GLU A 27 22.13 -38.34 -18.83
CA GLU A 27 20.72 -37.91 -18.89
C GLU A 27 20.38 -36.96 -17.73
N ASN A 28 20.83 -37.27 -16.51
CA ASN A 28 20.66 -36.37 -15.36
C ASN A 28 21.47 -35.06 -15.49
N GLN A 29 22.65 -35.08 -16.11
CA GLN A 29 23.43 -33.87 -16.39
C GLN A 29 22.71 -32.96 -17.39
N LYS A 30 22.14 -33.51 -18.47
CA LYS A 30 21.33 -32.72 -19.41
C LYS A 30 20.10 -32.13 -18.70
N LEU A 31 19.33 -32.93 -17.96
CA LEU A 31 18.15 -32.45 -17.25
C LEU A 31 18.47 -31.41 -16.16
N TYR A 32 19.69 -31.42 -15.61
CA TYR A 32 20.21 -30.37 -14.75
C TYR A 32 20.52 -29.08 -15.53
N GLU A 33 21.14 -29.18 -16.71
CA GLU A 33 21.45 -28.03 -17.57
C GLU A 33 20.18 -27.39 -18.15
N ASP A 34 19.26 -28.19 -18.68
CA ASP A 34 17.93 -27.77 -19.16
C ASP A 34 17.19 -26.95 -18.06
N ALA A 35 17.17 -27.46 -16.82
CA ALA A 35 16.52 -26.77 -15.69
C ALA A 35 17.24 -25.47 -15.27
N ILE A 36 18.58 -25.43 -15.35
CA ILE A 36 19.35 -24.20 -15.10
C ILE A 36 19.06 -23.16 -16.19
N GLU A 37 18.95 -23.55 -17.46
CA GLU A 37 18.60 -22.65 -18.55
C GLU A 37 17.16 -22.12 -18.39
N GLN A 38 16.18 -23.00 -18.17
CA GLN A 38 14.79 -22.61 -17.93
C GLN A 38 14.67 -21.65 -16.73
N GLY A 39 15.36 -21.89 -15.62
CA GLY A 39 15.36 -20.96 -14.49
C GLY A 39 15.86 -19.55 -14.85
N ASN A 40 16.90 -19.44 -15.68
CA ASN A 40 17.40 -18.14 -16.18
C ASN A 40 16.45 -17.50 -17.22
N LEU A 41 15.74 -18.30 -18.01
CA LEU A 41 14.67 -17.81 -18.89
C LEU A 41 13.47 -17.28 -18.08
N GLN A 42 13.08 -17.96 -16.99
CA GLN A 42 12.04 -17.46 -16.08
C GLN A 42 12.47 -16.19 -15.35
N ILE A 43 13.74 -16.03 -14.95
CA ILE A 43 14.30 -14.74 -14.48
C ILE A 43 14.13 -13.65 -15.54
N SER A 44 14.53 -13.92 -16.79
CA SER A 44 14.38 -12.96 -17.89
C SER A 44 12.92 -12.51 -18.03
N ASN A 45 11.99 -13.47 -18.01
CA ASN A 45 10.53 -13.28 -18.05
C ASN A 45 9.91 -12.70 -16.76
N LYS A 46 10.70 -12.36 -15.72
CA LYS A 46 10.26 -11.86 -14.40
C LYS A 46 9.36 -12.84 -13.60
N LYS A 47 9.39 -14.13 -13.93
CA LYS A 47 8.60 -15.20 -13.30
C LYS A 47 9.39 -15.87 -12.17
N TYR A 48 9.72 -15.11 -11.12
CA TYR A 48 10.71 -15.53 -10.12
C TYR A 48 10.36 -16.85 -9.40
N THR A 49 9.09 -17.07 -9.01
CA THR A 49 8.64 -18.34 -8.41
C THR A 49 8.80 -19.55 -9.35
N ALA A 50 8.65 -19.34 -10.66
CA ALA A 50 8.94 -20.38 -11.64
C ALA A 50 10.45 -20.63 -11.77
N ALA A 51 11.27 -19.56 -11.75
CA ALA A 51 12.73 -19.69 -11.74
C ALA A 51 13.24 -20.48 -10.52
N GLU A 52 12.72 -20.18 -9.32
CA GLU A 52 13.01 -20.95 -8.11
C GLU A 52 12.63 -22.44 -8.27
N THR A 53 11.46 -22.72 -8.85
CA THR A 53 11.00 -24.09 -9.12
C THR A 53 11.99 -24.84 -10.02
N GLU A 54 12.52 -24.19 -11.07
CA GLU A 54 13.51 -24.82 -11.95
C GLU A 54 14.89 -24.97 -11.30
N PHE A 55 15.35 -24.03 -10.48
CA PHE A 55 16.59 -24.21 -9.72
C PHE A 55 16.45 -25.30 -8.64
N MET A 56 15.26 -25.48 -8.05
CA MET A 56 14.94 -26.66 -7.23
C MET A 56 14.92 -27.95 -8.07
N ASN A 57 14.43 -27.93 -9.32
CA ASN A 57 14.49 -29.08 -10.22
C ASN A 57 15.94 -29.47 -10.56
N ALA A 58 16.80 -28.49 -10.84
CA ALA A 58 18.23 -28.69 -11.01
C ALA A 58 18.87 -29.34 -9.76
N LEU A 59 18.53 -28.87 -8.55
CA LEU A 59 19.00 -29.47 -7.30
C LEU A 59 18.49 -30.90 -7.05
N LYS A 60 17.30 -31.27 -7.53
CA LYS A 60 16.82 -32.67 -7.51
C LYS A 60 17.64 -33.57 -8.44
N LYS A 61 18.13 -33.04 -9.57
CA LYS A 61 19.00 -33.78 -10.52
C LYS A 61 20.45 -33.83 -10.08
N LYS A 62 20.93 -32.81 -9.37
CA LYS A 62 22.31 -32.69 -8.88
C LYS A 62 22.34 -32.11 -7.45
N PRO A 63 22.08 -32.94 -6.42
CA PRO A 63 22.04 -32.50 -5.03
C PRO A 63 23.34 -31.81 -4.60
N GLY A 64 23.21 -30.69 -3.88
CA GLY A 64 24.35 -29.92 -3.38
C GLY A 64 25.11 -29.10 -4.43
N ASP A 65 24.66 -29.01 -5.69
CA ASP A 65 25.35 -28.20 -6.70
C ASP A 65 25.42 -26.71 -6.29
N LYS A 66 26.63 -26.14 -6.36
CA LYS A 66 26.90 -24.76 -5.91
C LYS A 66 26.25 -23.70 -6.80
N ARG A 67 26.21 -23.90 -8.12
CA ARG A 67 25.60 -22.95 -9.08
C ARG A 67 24.08 -22.91 -8.90
N ALA A 68 23.46 -24.08 -8.80
CA ALA A 68 22.02 -24.18 -8.59
C ALA A 68 21.57 -23.58 -7.24
N ASN A 69 22.31 -23.86 -6.15
CA ASN A 69 22.06 -23.25 -4.83
C ASN A 69 22.20 -21.71 -4.86
N VAL A 70 23.23 -21.19 -5.52
CA VAL A 70 23.44 -19.73 -5.65
C VAL A 70 22.31 -19.07 -6.44
N LEU A 71 21.88 -19.65 -7.56
CA LEU A 71 20.79 -19.12 -8.39
C LEU A 71 19.44 -19.17 -7.67
N LEU A 72 19.12 -20.27 -6.99
CA LEU A 72 17.91 -20.41 -6.17
C LEU A 72 17.87 -19.33 -5.08
N LYS A 73 18.93 -19.25 -4.26
CA LYS A 73 19.03 -18.28 -3.17
C LYS A 73 18.93 -16.84 -3.66
N GLN A 74 19.64 -16.48 -4.73
CA GLN A 74 19.63 -15.12 -5.27
C GLN A 74 18.24 -14.73 -5.80
N THR A 75 17.51 -15.68 -6.39
CA THR A 75 16.14 -15.46 -6.87
C THR A 75 15.18 -15.23 -5.70
N GLN A 76 15.33 -15.99 -4.62
CA GLN A 76 14.57 -15.83 -3.37
C GLN A 76 14.84 -14.46 -2.70
N GLU A 77 16.11 -14.05 -2.62
CA GLU A 77 16.48 -12.72 -2.12
C GLU A 77 15.90 -11.60 -3.00
N TYR A 78 15.86 -11.79 -4.33
CA TYR A 78 15.25 -10.82 -5.23
C TYR A 78 13.72 -10.75 -5.06
N ALA A 79 13.03 -11.89 -5.00
CA ALA A 79 11.58 -11.97 -4.80
C ALA A 79 11.14 -11.39 -3.44
N ALA A 80 11.92 -11.64 -2.37
CA ALA A 80 11.73 -10.99 -1.08
C ALA A 80 11.94 -9.47 -1.16
N GLY A 81 12.89 -9.00 -1.99
CA GLY A 81 13.09 -7.58 -2.27
C GLY A 81 11.89 -6.92 -2.96
N ASP A 82 11.39 -7.52 -4.04
CA ASP A 82 10.20 -7.03 -4.77
C ASP A 82 8.95 -7.04 -3.86
N SER A 83 8.77 -8.07 -3.02
CA SER A 83 7.67 -8.17 -2.03
C SER A 83 7.74 -7.06 -0.97
N SER A 84 8.88 -6.89 -0.30
CA SER A 84 9.08 -5.82 0.68
C SER A 84 8.97 -4.42 0.04
N PHE A 85 9.36 -4.27 -1.23
CA PHE A 85 9.20 -3.01 -1.97
C PHE A 85 7.72 -2.68 -2.23
N ALA A 86 6.93 -3.67 -2.65
CA ALA A 86 5.49 -3.52 -2.82
C ALA A 86 4.78 -3.21 -1.49
N ALA A 87 5.21 -3.86 -0.40
CA ALA A 87 4.78 -3.57 0.98
C ALA A 87 5.29 -2.23 1.54
N ARG A 88 6.09 -1.46 0.78
CA ARG A 88 6.72 -0.18 1.18
C ARG A 88 7.71 -0.29 2.35
N GLN A 89 8.11 -1.51 2.69
CA GLN A 89 9.16 -1.86 3.65
C GLN A 89 10.54 -1.62 3.01
N TYR A 90 10.81 -0.36 2.67
CA TYR A 90 12.01 0.04 1.96
C TYR A 90 13.34 -0.33 2.65
N PRO A 91 13.47 -0.37 4.00
CA PRO A 91 14.68 -0.88 4.67
C PRO A 91 14.92 -2.37 4.39
N ASP A 92 13.87 -3.18 4.42
CA ASP A 92 13.94 -4.63 4.23
C ASP A 92 14.16 -4.97 2.75
N ALA A 93 13.43 -4.29 1.85
CA ALA A 93 13.66 -4.35 0.41
C ALA A 93 15.12 -4.01 0.05
N LYS A 94 15.66 -2.92 0.61
CA LYS A 94 17.06 -2.51 0.45
C LYS A 94 18.02 -3.60 0.93
N THR A 95 17.72 -4.25 2.05
CA THR A 95 18.54 -5.34 2.60
C THR A 95 18.55 -6.56 1.67
N SER A 96 17.38 -6.98 1.21
CA SER A 96 17.22 -8.08 0.24
C SER A 96 17.94 -7.82 -1.09
N TYR A 97 17.69 -6.67 -1.74
CA TYR A 97 18.39 -6.31 -2.98
C TYR A 97 19.91 -6.16 -2.79
N THR A 98 20.38 -5.71 -1.62
CA THR A 98 21.83 -5.63 -1.34
C THR A 98 22.47 -7.03 -1.31
N GLN A 99 21.79 -8.05 -0.78
CA GLN A 99 22.26 -9.43 -0.81
C GLN A 99 22.30 -9.98 -2.24
N VAL A 100 21.29 -9.69 -3.07
CA VAL A 100 21.30 -10.00 -4.51
C VAL A 100 22.51 -9.40 -5.21
N THR A 101 22.83 -8.13 -4.99
CA THR A 101 23.98 -7.46 -5.62
C THR A 101 25.34 -7.97 -5.13
N ASN A 102 25.41 -8.53 -3.93
CA ASN A 102 26.63 -9.08 -3.35
C ASN A 102 26.85 -10.57 -3.71
N THR A 103 25.88 -11.22 -4.34
CA THR A 103 25.93 -12.64 -4.66
C THR A 103 26.87 -12.92 -5.85
N LYS A 104 28.00 -13.56 -5.58
CA LYS A 104 29.01 -13.93 -6.58
C LYS A 104 28.60 -15.20 -7.33
N GLY A 105 28.72 -15.20 -8.66
CA GLY A 105 28.41 -16.35 -9.51
C GLY A 105 26.91 -16.61 -9.73
N GLY A 106 26.05 -15.64 -9.40
CA GLY A 106 24.61 -15.67 -9.68
C GLY A 106 24.25 -15.17 -11.09
N ASN A 107 22.95 -14.92 -11.30
CA ASN A 107 22.43 -14.32 -12.53
C ASN A 107 22.68 -12.80 -12.51
N GLN A 108 23.29 -12.28 -13.59
CA GLN A 108 23.66 -10.87 -13.70
C GLN A 108 22.45 -9.93 -13.87
N GLN A 109 21.36 -10.39 -14.51
CA GLN A 109 20.15 -9.58 -14.69
C GLN A 109 19.46 -9.31 -13.34
N LEU A 110 19.50 -10.25 -12.38
CA LEU A 110 19.04 -10.02 -11.01
C LEU A 110 19.91 -8.98 -10.29
N VAL A 111 21.24 -9.05 -10.45
CA VAL A 111 22.18 -8.06 -9.89
C VAL A 111 21.87 -6.66 -10.40
N ASP A 112 21.63 -6.50 -11.71
CA ASP A 112 21.40 -5.17 -12.30
C ASP A 112 20.02 -4.62 -11.96
N ARG A 113 18.96 -5.44 -12.03
CA ARG A 113 17.62 -5.05 -11.54
C ARG A 113 17.63 -4.66 -10.06
N ALA A 114 18.44 -5.34 -9.23
CA ALA A 114 18.59 -5.00 -7.82
C ALA A 114 19.29 -3.64 -7.61
N LYS A 115 20.28 -3.27 -8.44
CA LYS A 115 20.88 -1.91 -8.42
C LYS A 115 19.87 -0.83 -8.80
N ASP A 116 19.00 -1.10 -9.78
CA ASP A 116 17.94 -0.18 -10.19
C ASP A 116 16.93 0.02 -9.06
N GLN A 117 16.47 -1.06 -8.42
CA GLN A 117 15.55 -1.00 -7.28
C GLN A 117 16.19 -0.29 -6.06
N LEU A 118 17.46 -0.54 -5.75
CA LEU A 118 18.20 0.19 -4.71
C LEU A 118 18.27 1.70 -5.02
N SER A 119 18.45 2.05 -6.28
CA SER A 119 18.49 3.44 -6.75
C SER A 119 17.11 4.11 -6.68
N LEU A 120 16.04 3.37 -6.98
CA LEU A 120 14.65 3.82 -6.83
C LEU A 120 14.28 4.01 -5.35
N ILE A 121 14.61 3.05 -4.49
CA ILE A 121 14.44 3.17 -3.02
C ILE A 121 15.12 4.44 -2.50
N LYS A 122 16.37 4.71 -2.91
CA LYS A 122 17.11 5.92 -2.50
C LYS A 122 16.35 7.20 -2.90
N LYS A 123 15.86 7.29 -4.15
CA LYS A 123 15.04 8.43 -4.62
C LYS A 123 13.75 8.59 -3.81
N ILE A 124 13.03 7.49 -3.55
CA ILE A 124 11.79 7.49 -2.75
C ILE A 124 12.06 7.98 -1.32
N GLN A 125 13.10 7.47 -0.66
CA GLN A 125 13.46 7.85 0.71
C GLN A 125 13.84 9.34 0.80
N THR A 126 14.63 9.87 -0.16
CA THR A 126 14.97 11.30 -0.22
C THR A 126 13.73 12.18 -0.41
N ASN A 127 12.85 11.84 -1.35
CA ASN A 127 11.64 12.61 -1.61
C ASN A 127 10.64 12.55 -0.44
N LEU A 128 10.48 11.38 0.19
CA LEU A 128 9.62 11.23 1.37
C LEU A 128 10.13 12.09 2.54
N ALA A 129 11.44 12.21 2.73
CA ALA A 129 12.03 13.11 3.73
C ALA A 129 11.76 14.59 3.40
N LYS A 130 11.90 15.01 2.13
CA LYS A 130 11.51 16.36 1.66
C LYS A 130 10.04 16.65 2.00
N TYR A 131 9.10 15.82 1.52
CA TYR A 131 7.66 16.06 1.71
C TYR A 131 7.26 16.02 3.19
N THR A 132 7.90 15.16 4.01
CA THR A 132 7.67 15.14 5.47
C THR A 132 8.13 16.44 6.14
N LYS A 133 9.28 17.00 5.75
CA LYS A 133 9.75 18.30 6.27
C LYS A 133 8.79 19.43 5.93
N VAL A 134 8.33 19.48 4.67
CA VAL A 134 7.35 20.47 4.19
C VAL A 134 6.02 20.35 4.94
N TYR A 135 5.47 19.14 5.05
CA TYR A 135 4.21 18.91 5.78
C TYR A 135 4.33 19.31 7.26
N ASN A 136 5.45 18.98 7.92
CA ASN A 136 5.68 19.36 9.31
C ASN A 136 5.85 20.88 9.49
N LYS A 137 6.36 21.62 8.51
CA LYS A 137 6.36 23.10 8.50
C LYS A 137 4.93 23.64 8.37
N ALA A 138 4.17 23.16 7.39
CA ALA A 138 2.78 23.55 7.20
C ALA A 138 1.90 23.29 8.44
N LEU A 139 2.12 22.17 9.14
CA LEU A 139 1.42 21.83 10.37
C LEU A 139 1.80 22.74 11.56
N GLN A 140 3.00 23.30 11.58
CA GLN A 140 3.38 24.33 12.58
C GLN A 140 2.71 25.67 12.27
N GLN A 141 2.68 26.07 11.00
CA GLN A 141 1.99 27.28 10.54
C GLN A 141 0.48 27.21 10.84
N GLN A 142 -0.17 26.07 10.54
CA GLN A 142 -1.58 25.82 10.86
C GLN A 142 -1.86 25.92 12.38
N LYS A 143 -0.96 25.43 13.23
CA LYS A 143 -1.05 25.57 14.69
C LYS A 143 -0.80 26.99 15.20
N ALA A 144 -0.14 27.84 14.42
CA ALA A 144 0.09 29.26 14.71
C ALA A 144 -1.00 30.18 14.11
N GLY A 145 -2.10 29.63 13.57
CA GLY A 145 -3.14 30.38 12.86
C GLY A 145 -2.76 30.87 11.46
N GLN A 146 -1.55 30.55 10.99
CA GLN A 146 -1.00 30.96 9.69
C GLN A 146 -1.52 30.03 8.56
N TYR A 147 -2.84 29.98 8.40
CA TYR A 147 -3.51 29.08 7.44
C TYR A 147 -3.09 29.35 5.98
N VAL A 148 -2.86 30.62 5.62
CA VAL A 148 -2.39 31.02 4.28
C VAL A 148 -0.95 30.54 4.03
N ASP A 149 -0.02 30.80 4.96
CA ASP A 149 1.38 30.35 4.82
C ASP A 149 1.53 28.82 4.86
N SER A 150 0.65 28.16 5.62
CA SER A 150 0.49 26.71 5.62
C SER A 150 0.06 26.22 4.24
N ASN A 151 -0.96 26.83 3.62
CA ASN A 151 -1.41 26.51 2.26
C ASN A 151 -0.34 26.74 1.20
N ILE A 152 0.39 27.86 1.26
CA ILE A 152 1.53 28.15 0.37
C ILE A 152 2.60 27.05 0.51
N THR A 153 2.92 26.64 1.74
CA THR A 153 3.89 25.58 2.01
C THR A 153 3.40 24.20 1.52
N LEU A 154 2.10 23.90 1.63
CA LEU A 154 1.53 22.64 1.15
C LEU A 154 1.56 22.50 -0.37
N ASN A 155 1.61 23.60 -1.12
CA ASN A 155 1.75 23.57 -2.58
C ASN A 155 3.09 22.95 -3.05
N GLU A 156 4.16 22.97 -2.24
CA GLU A 156 5.42 22.25 -2.52
C GLU A 156 5.25 20.71 -2.57
N ILE A 157 4.18 20.18 -1.98
CA ILE A 157 3.77 18.77 -2.09
C ILE A 157 2.68 18.62 -3.15
N LEU A 158 1.65 19.46 -3.10
CA LEU A 158 0.43 19.27 -3.88
C LEU A 158 0.58 19.61 -5.38
N THR A 159 1.60 20.36 -5.78
CA THR A 159 1.91 20.65 -7.19
C THR A 159 3.03 19.79 -7.77
N ASP A 160 3.81 19.10 -6.93
CA ASP A 160 4.91 18.21 -7.39
C ASP A 160 4.33 16.93 -8.02
N LYS A 161 4.49 16.79 -9.34
CA LYS A 161 4.05 15.62 -10.12
C LYS A 161 4.61 14.28 -9.61
N ASN A 162 5.69 14.30 -8.82
CA ASN A 162 6.23 13.10 -8.19
C ASN A 162 5.48 12.73 -6.91
N ALA A 163 4.98 13.72 -6.15
CA ALA A 163 4.30 13.48 -4.88
C ALA A 163 2.92 12.79 -5.04
N SER A 164 2.30 12.88 -6.23
CA SER A 164 1.08 12.14 -6.55
C SER A 164 1.30 10.64 -6.81
N GLN A 165 2.55 10.20 -7.01
CA GLN A 165 2.87 8.79 -7.26
C GLN A 165 2.48 7.92 -6.06
N SER A 166 2.10 6.66 -6.34
CA SER A 166 1.62 5.70 -5.33
C SER A 166 2.51 5.61 -4.08
N TYR A 167 3.84 5.71 -4.25
CA TYR A 167 4.83 5.68 -3.17
C TYR A 167 4.59 6.73 -2.06
N TYR A 168 4.11 7.93 -2.41
CA TYR A 168 3.92 9.06 -1.50
C TYR A 168 2.44 9.38 -1.20
N LYS A 169 1.49 8.58 -1.71
CA LYS A 169 0.03 8.78 -1.55
C LYS A 169 -0.39 9.14 -0.11
N THR A 170 0.24 8.56 0.91
CA THR A 170 -0.03 8.85 2.32
C THR A 170 0.31 10.29 2.72
N ILE A 171 1.47 10.82 2.32
CA ILE A 171 1.88 12.20 2.68
C ILE A 171 1.15 13.22 1.79
N PHE A 172 0.88 12.89 0.53
CA PHE A 172 0.06 13.70 -0.38
C PHE A 172 -1.38 13.84 0.15
N ASN A 173 -2.01 12.75 0.59
CA ASN A 173 -3.36 12.77 1.18
C ASN A 173 -3.40 13.55 2.51
N LYS A 174 -2.36 13.46 3.35
CA LYS A 174 -2.23 14.30 4.55
C LYS A 174 -2.12 15.78 4.19
N ALA A 175 -1.28 16.12 3.20
CA ALA A 175 -1.12 17.48 2.72
C ALA A 175 -2.45 18.06 2.17
N LYS A 176 -3.22 17.26 1.40
CA LYS A 176 -4.55 17.68 0.93
C LYS A 176 -5.48 17.95 2.10
N LYS A 177 -5.66 16.99 3.04
CA LYS A 177 -6.53 17.15 4.21
C LYS A 177 -6.18 18.38 5.06
N LEU A 178 -4.89 18.68 5.24
CA LEU A 178 -4.47 19.87 6.00
C LEU A 178 -4.82 21.17 5.27
N ARG A 179 -4.63 21.23 3.95
CA ARG A 179 -5.03 22.39 3.14
C ARG A 179 -6.55 22.59 3.14
N ASP A 180 -7.30 21.51 2.97
CA ASP A 180 -8.76 21.57 2.99
C ASP A 180 -9.27 22.04 4.38
N SER A 181 -8.61 21.62 5.48
CA SER A 181 -8.88 22.13 6.84
C SER A 181 -8.46 23.60 7.06
N ASN A 182 -7.38 24.05 6.44
CA ASN A 182 -6.95 25.46 6.48
C ASN A 182 -7.97 26.35 5.76
N ASN A 183 -8.51 25.90 4.62
CA ASN A 183 -9.54 26.64 3.88
C ASN A 183 -10.78 26.86 4.74
N SER A 184 -11.31 25.80 5.38
CA SER A 184 -12.44 25.94 6.29
C SER A 184 -12.16 26.86 7.49
N ALA A 185 -10.90 26.95 7.95
CA ALA A 185 -10.53 27.91 9.00
C ALA A 185 -10.46 29.36 8.47
N ILE A 186 -10.01 29.57 7.24
CA ILE A 186 -10.02 30.88 6.56
C ILE A 186 -11.47 31.32 6.28
N GLU A 187 -12.33 30.42 5.81
CA GLU A 187 -13.75 30.68 5.55
C GLU A 187 -14.50 31.07 6.84
N ASN A 188 -14.36 30.29 7.92
CA ASN A 188 -15.01 30.59 9.21
C ASN A 188 -14.43 31.81 9.95
N ASN A 189 -13.18 32.20 9.67
CA ASN A 189 -12.53 33.37 10.27
C ASN A 189 -12.54 34.60 9.31
N SER A 190 -13.14 34.47 8.13
CA SER A 190 -13.54 35.62 7.32
C SER A 190 -14.81 36.17 7.94
N ILE A 191 -14.72 37.34 8.57
CA ILE A 191 -15.89 38.05 9.12
C ILE A 191 -16.91 38.18 7.97
N PRO A 192 -18.20 37.90 8.20
CA PRO A 192 -19.22 38.16 7.19
C PRO A 192 -19.15 39.63 6.81
N THR A 193 -18.83 39.92 5.54
CA THR A 193 -18.86 41.29 5.04
C THR A 193 -20.31 41.75 5.11
N ASP A 194 -20.60 42.68 6.04
CA ASP A 194 -21.94 43.23 6.17
C ASP A 194 -22.31 43.90 4.83
N PRO A 195 -23.45 43.56 4.20
CA PRO A 195 -23.84 44.17 2.93
C PRO A 195 -24.04 45.71 2.99
N ASN A 196 -24.03 46.32 4.18
CA ASN A 196 -24.40 47.71 4.41
C ASN A 196 -23.26 48.67 4.84
N GLU A 197 -21.99 48.41 4.49
CA GLU A 197 -20.98 49.49 4.42
C GLU A 197 -20.70 49.90 2.96
N ALA A 198 -21.71 50.55 2.37
CA ALA A 198 -21.63 51.18 1.06
C ALA A 198 -22.07 52.65 1.12
N ASP A 199 -21.50 53.44 2.05
CA ASP A 199 -21.61 54.90 1.98
C ASP A 199 -20.43 55.62 2.68
N ASN A 200 -19.53 56.17 1.86
CA ASN A 200 -19.26 57.61 1.78
C ASN A 200 -17.89 57.88 1.11
N PHE A 201 -17.95 58.25 -0.17
CA PHE A 201 -16.90 59.02 -0.82
C PHE A 201 -17.58 60.16 -1.59
N GLU A 202 -17.85 61.28 -0.90
CA GLU A 202 -18.32 62.50 -1.55
C GLU A 202 -17.35 62.92 -2.67
N GLN A 203 -17.88 63.01 -3.90
CA GLN A 203 -17.24 63.73 -5.00
C GLN A 203 -18.18 64.84 -5.44
N PRO A 204 -17.75 66.12 -5.47
CA PRO A 204 -18.64 67.24 -5.72
C PRO A 204 -19.18 67.26 -7.16
N SER A 205 -20.43 67.67 -7.30
CA SER A 205 -21.21 67.70 -8.55
C SER A 205 -21.05 69.00 -9.35
N ASN A 206 -21.38 68.92 -10.65
CA ASN A 206 -21.92 70.02 -11.46
C ASN A 206 -22.48 69.45 -12.79
N ASP A 207 -23.80 69.54 -12.98
CA ASP A 207 -24.55 69.24 -14.21
C ASP A 207 -24.52 70.44 -15.19
N PRO A 208 -25.21 70.43 -16.37
CA PRO A 208 -25.80 69.33 -17.17
C PRO A 208 -25.05 69.19 -18.55
N VAL A 209 -25.56 68.82 -19.75
CA VAL A 209 -26.90 68.65 -20.35
C VAL A 209 -26.87 67.67 -21.56
N ASP A 210 -28.08 67.24 -21.96
CA ASP A 210 -28.53 66.87 -23.33
C ASP A 210 -28.24 65.49 -23.95
N ASN A 211 -29.00 65.21 -25.03
CA ASN A 211 -29.53 63.92 -25.49
C ASN A 211 -29.46 63.85 -27.06
N PRO A 212 -29.77 62.76 -27.82
CA PRO A 212 -29.92 61.32 -27.53
C PRO A 212 -29.07 60.36 -28.45
N ASN A 213 -29.28 59.04 -28.26
CA ASN A 213 -29.45 57.99 -29.31
C ASN A 213 -28.29 57.03 -29.67
N VAL A 214 -28.67 55.76 -29.99
CA VAL A 214 -27.94 54.60 -30.60
C VAL A 214 -26.63 54.10 -29.93
N ALA A 215 -26.35 52.79 -29.78
CA ALA A 215 -27.09 51.56 -30.17
C ALA A 215 -26.72 50.33 -29.29
N ALA A 216 -27.56 49.28 -29.41
CA ALA A 216 -27.29 47.85 -29.19
C ALA A 216 -26.87 47.33 -27.79
N ASN A 217 -27.71 46.44 -27.22
CA ASN A 217 -27.29 45.45 -26.22
C ASN A 217 -28.07 44.13 -26.38
N SER A 218 -27.39 43.01 -26.16
CA SER A 218 -27.94 41.65 -26.04
C SER A 218 -27.26 41.01 -24.82
N THR A 219 -27.92 40.24 -23.93
CA THR A 219 -28.40 38.87 -24.18
C THR A 219 -29.16 38.35 -22.92
N SER A 220 -29.92 37.26 -23.05
CA SER A 220 -30.66 36.48 -22.01
C SER A 220 -29.93 36.30 -20.66
N SER A 221 -30.54 36.38 -19.46
CA SER A 221 -31.75 35.71 -18.91
C SER A 221 -31.55 34.19 -18.62
N SER A 222 -31.48 33.77 -17.34
CA SER A 222 -32.59 33.20 -16.52
C SER A 222 -32.87 31.70 -16.79
N SER A 223 -33.34 30.84 -15.87
CA SER A 223 -33.57 30.87 -14.41
C SER A 223 -33.82 29.43 -13.91
N ALA A 224 -33.90 29.20 -12.59
CA ALA A 224 -34.26 27.90 -12.00
C ALA A 224 -35.79 27.67 -11.88
N SER A 225 -36.21 26.44 -11.55
CA SER A 225 -37.51 26.09 -10.94
C SER A 225 -37.50 24.63 -10.43
N SER A 226 -38.46 24.29 -9.56
CA SER A 226 -38.56 23.02 -8.83
C SER A 226 -39.99 22.43 -8.82
N ASP A 227 -40.11 21.26 -8.19
CA ASP A 227 -41.29 20.74 -7.45
C ASP A 227 -42.15 19.57 -7.99
N THR A 228 -42.70 18.88 -6.99
CA THR A 228 -43.25 17.52 -6.88
C THR A 228 -44.65 17.28 -7.48
N ALA A 229 -44.95 16.03 -7.89
CA ALA A 229 -45.73 15.07 -7.04
C ALA A 229 -46.19 13.74 -7.73
N SER A 230 -46.13 12.64 -6.95
CA SER A 230 -47.08 11.52 -6.82
C SER A 230 -47.43 10.49 -7.94
N THR A 231 -46.94 9.25 -7.68
CA THR A 231 -47.65 7.93 -7.64
C THR A 231 -48.02 7.05 -8.87
N SER A 232 -47.76 5.74 -8.64
CA SER A 232 -48.46 4.49 -9.07
C SER A 232 -48.23 3.82 -10.46
N GLU A 233 -47.53 2.68 -10.38
CA GLU A 233 -47.83 1.36 -10.97
C GLU A 233 -47.57 0.98 -12.46
N SER A 234 -46.49 0.18 -12.62
CA SER A 234 -46.55 -1.21 -13.13
C SER A 234 -46.90 -1.51 -14.61
N LYS A 235 -45.87 -1.71 -15.46
CA LYS A 235 -45.42 -3.07 -15.90
C LYS A 235 -44.27 -3.09 -16.94
N ASP A 236 -43.18 -3.74 -16.54
CA ASP A 236 -42.39 -4.75 -17.28
C ASP A 236 -41.58 -4.40 -18.57
N SER A 237 -40.55 -5.22 -18.82
CA SER A 237 -39.81 -5.49 -20.07
C SER A 237 -38.76 -4.49 -20.59
N ALA A 238 -37.56 -4.64 -20.00
CA ALA A 238 -36.32 -5.04 -20.69
C ALA A 238 -35.27 -3.99 -21.15
N VAL A 239 -34.00 -4.31 -20.82
CA VAL A 239 -32.71 -3.88 -21.46
C VAL A 239 -32.32 -2.38 -21.31
N SER A 240 -31.13 -2.00 -20.83
CA SER A 240 -30.05 -2.74 -20.13
C SER A 240 -28.98 -1.79 -19.56
N SER A 241 -28.49 -2.02 -18.33
CA SER A 241 -27.23 -1.42 -17.84
C SER A 241 -26.65 -2.22 -16.65
N SER A 242 -25.99 -3.35 -16.92
CA SER A 242 -25.48 -4.24 -15.87
C SER A 242 -24.13 -3.78 -15.30
N SER A 243 -24.13 -3.13 -14.13
CA SER A 243 -22.93 -2.91 -13.32
C SER A 243 -22.51 -4.22 -12.63
N SER A 244 -21.87 -5.13 -13.37
CA SER A 244 -21.48 -6.44 -12.86
C SER A 244 -20.29 -6.35 -11.90
N SER A 245 -20.57 -6.19 -10.60
CA SER A 245 -19.65 -6.64 -9.55
C SER A 245 -19.46 -8.15 -9.72
N ALA A 246 -18.22 -8.56 -10.05
CA ALA A 246 -17.92 -9.95 -10.37
C ALA A 246 -18.20 -10.85 -9.16
N SER A 247 -19.30 -11.60 -9.23
CA SER A 247 -19.69 -12.54 -8.18
C SER A 247 -18.82 -13.78 -8.29
N LEU A 248 -18.08 -14.10 -7.22
CA LEU A 248 -17.20 -15.28 -7.19
C LEU A 248 -17.96 -16.53 -7.62
N THR A 249 -17.42 -17.26 -8.60
CA THR A 249 -17.97 -18.54 -9.05
C THR A 249 -17.98 -19.55 -7.90
N SER A 250 -18.83 -20.58 -7.98
CA SER A 250 -18.88 -21.66 -6.99
C SER A 250 -17.52 -22.32 -6.75
N SER A 251 -16.65 -22.35 -7.77
CA SER A 251 -15.28 -22.84 -7.68
C SER A 251 -14.36 -21.89 -6.89
N GLU A 252 -14.41 -20.59 -7.16
CA GLU A 252 -13.62 -19.58 -6.43
C GLU A 252 -14.08 -19.44 -4.98
N LYS A 253 -15.40 -19.49 -4.74
CA LYS A 253 -15.97 -19.47 -3.38
C LYS A 253 -15.48 -20.68 -2.58
N LYS A 254 -15.55 -21.89 -3.16
CA LYS A 254 -15.03 -23.12 -2.54
C LYS A 254 -13.50 -23.12 -2.40
N ALA A 255 -12.76 -22.40 -3.24
CA ALA A 255 -11.33 -22.19 -3.09
C ALA A 255 -11.01 -21.21 -1.93
N ALA A 256 -11.82 -20.16 -1.75
CA ALA A 256 -11.73 -19.24 -0.61
C ALA A 256 -12.11 -19.92 0.72
N ASP A 257 -13.17 -20.73 0.75
CA ASP A 257 -13.57 -21.51 1.94
C ASP A 257 -12.51 -22.55 2.35
N ASN A 258 -11.77 -23.09 1.37
CA ASN A 258 -10.61 -23.95 1.58
C ASN A 258 -9.29 -23.18 1.83
N TYR A 259 -9.28 -21.85 1.75
CA TYR A 259 -8.07 -21.06 1.94
C TYR A 259 -7.69 -20.99 3.43
N LYS A 260 -6.76 -21.88 3.84
CA LYS A 260 -6.22 -21.93 5.21
C LYS A 260 -4.96 -21.07 5.42
N GLY A 261 -4.59 -20.24 4.45
CA GLY A 261 -3.50 -19.28 4.61
C GLY A 261 -3.97 -18.02 5.34
N SER A 262 -3.22 -17.56 6.34
CA SER A 262 -3.26 -16.14 6.69
C SER A 262 -2.37 -15.36 5.71
N ASN A 263 -2.83 -14.20 5.26
CA ASN A 263 -2.05 -13.29 4.40
C ASN A 263 -0.98 -12.54 5.24
N GLU A 264 -0.19 -13.25 6.04
CA GLU A 264 0.61 -12.70 7.14
C GLU A 264 2.12 -13.02 7.01
N TYR A 265 2.68 -12.61 5.88
CA TYR A 265 4.13 -12.46 5.71
C TYR A 265 4.57 -11.03 6.08
N THR A 266 5.80 -10.88 6.56
CA THR A 266 6.46 -9.61 6.99
C THR A 266 6.10 -9.04 8.37
N VAL A 267 5.69 -9.90 9.30
CA VAL A 267 5.69 -9.59 10.74
C VAL A 267 7.01 -10.08 11.39
N PRO A 268 7.74 -9.24 12.16
CA PRO A 268 8.92 -9.68 12.91
C PRO A 268 8.60 -10.70 14.02
N ASP A 269 9.52 -11.61 14.36
CA ASP A 269 9.33 -12.63 15.40
C ASP A 269 9.00 -12.06 16.80
N SER A 270 9.38 -10.80 17.08
CA SER A 270 9.02 -10.09 18.31
C SER A 270 7.56 -9.63 18.36
N LYS A 271 6.88 -9.58 17.20
CA LYS A 271 5.50 -9.12 17.04
C LYS A 271 4.47 -10.25 16.97
N LYS A 272 4.82 -11.46 16.48
CA LYS A 272 3.95 -12.67 16.53
C LYS A 272 3.82 -13.27 17.94
N LYS A 273 3.92 -12.46 19.00
CA LYS A 273 4.01 -12.93 20.39
C LYS A 273 2.98 -12.24 21.29
N ILE A 274 2.27 -13.04 22.08
CA ILE A 274 1.41 -12.58 23.18
C ILE A 274 2.21 -12.79 24.47
N ASN A 275 2.50 -11.70 25.19
CA ASN A 275 3.27 -11.73 26.44
C ASN A 275 4.59 -12.56 26.34
N GLY A 276 5.34 -12.35 25.25
CA GLY A 276 6.63 -13.01 24.98
C GLY A 276 6.58 -14.45 24.46
N LYS A 277 5.42 -15.13 24.51
CA LYS A 277 5.19 -16.46 23.91
C LYS A 277 4.58 -16.32 22.52
N ASP A 278 4.86 -17.27 21.63
CA ASP A 278 4.33 -17.26 20.27
C ASP A 278 2.80 -17.36 20.26
N ALA A 279 2.14 -16.51 19.48
CA ALA A 279 0.69 -16.44 19.42
C ALA A 279 0.11 -17.67 18.68
N THR A 280 -0.84 -18.36 19.30
CA THR A 280 -1.52 -19.50 18.64
C THR A 280 -2.70 -19.04 17.80
N ALA A 281 -2.98 -19.75 16.70
CA ALA A 281 -4.16 -19.50 15.86
C ALA A 281 -5.50 -19.60 16.64
N MET A 282 -5.52 -20.34 17.76
CA MET A 282 -6.67 -20.43 18.66
C MET A 282 -6.92 -19.10 19.39
N GLN A 283 -5.88 -18.54 20.01
CA GLN A 283 -5.96 -17.24 20.70
C GLN A 283 -6.31 -16.10 19.74
N ILE A 284 -5.77 -16.11 18.51
CA ILE A 284 -6.10 -15.12 17.48
C ILE A 284 -7.57 -15.23 17.08
N LYS A 285 -8.10 -16.45 16.92
CA LYS A 285 -9.52 -16.69 16.60
C LYS A 285 -10.46 -16.25 17.74
N GLU A 286 -10.10 -16.54 18.99
CA GLU A 286 -10.86 -16.12 20.18
C GLU A 286 -10.86 -14.59 20.32
N ALA A 287 -9.71 -13.95 20.16
CA ALA A 287 -9.58 -12.50 20.16
C ALA A 287 -10.39 -11.83 19.04
N ARG A 288 -10.37 -12.37 17.82
CA ARG A 288 -11.24 -11.93 16.71
C ARG A 288 -12.72 -12.01 17.08
N ALA A 289 -13.16 -13.10 17.73
CA ALA A 289 -14.54 -13.24 18.20
C ALA A 289 -14.90 -12.22 19.32
N THR A 290 -13.96 -11.95 20.24
CA THR A 290 -14.13 -10.91 21.28
C THR A 290 -14.23 -9.50 20.69
N ILE A 291 -13.41 -9.19 19.69
CA ILE A 291 -13.41 -7.89 18.99
C ILE A 291 -14.71 -7.72 18.19
N LYS A 292 -15.17 -8.77 17.49
CA LYS A 292 -16.48 -8.79 16.82
C LYS A 292 -17.63 -8.56 17.79
N ALA A 293 -17.61 -9.21 18.96
CA ALA A 293 -18.61 -9.04 20.01
C ALA A 293 -18.59 -7.62 20.64
N ALA A 294 -17.48 -6.89 20.50
CA ALA A 294 -17.39 -5.48 20.87
C ALA A 294 -17.99 -4.54 19.81
N GLY A 295 -18.35 -5.03 18.61
CA GLY A 295 -18.91 -4.22 17.51
C GLY A 295 -17.86 -3.63 16.56
N VAL A 296 -16.60 -4.06 16.64
CA VAL A 296 -15.53 -3.71 15.71
C VAL A 296 -15.46 -4.78 14.61
N ASP A 297 -15.29 -4.38 13.35
CA ASP A 297 -15.17 -5.31 12.22
C ASP A 297 -13.84 -6.07 12.27
N GLU A 298 -13.88 -7.35 12.67
CA GLU A 298 -12.69 -8.18 12.73
C GLU A 298 -12.17 -8.56 11.34
N GLY A 299 -12.98 -8.45 10.28
CA GLY A 299 -12.58 -8.72 8.89
C GLY A 299 -11.63 -7.67 8.33
N ALA A 300 -11.65 -6.45 8.87
CA ALA A 300 -10.74 -5.36 8.49
C ALA A 300 -9.33 -5.47 9.13
N LEU A 301 -9.16 -6.33 10.14
CA LEU A 301 -7.93 -6.44 10.94
C LEU A 301 -7.06 -7.63 10.50
N SER A 302 -5.76 -7.41 10.31
CA SER A 302 -4.80 -8.49 10.09
C SER A 302 -4.52 -9.27 11.38
N ASP A 303 -3.97 -10.49 11.29
CA ASP A 303 -3.65 -11.27 12.50
C ASP A 303 -2.65 -10.53 13.42
N GLN A 304 -1.78 -9.67 12.87
CA GLN A 304 -0.92 -8.81 13.68
C GLN A 304 -1.67 -7.70 14.39
N ASP A 305 -2.71 -7.10 13.79
CA ASP A 305 -3.51 -6.07 14.47
C ASP A 305 -4.25 -6.69 15.67
N ILE A 306 -4.70 -7.94 15.55
CA ILE A 306 -5.25 -8.73 16.67
C ILE A 306 -4.19 -8.97 17.76
N ILE A 307 -2.94 -9.32 17.39
CA ILE A 307 -1.86 -9.55 18.37
C ILE A 307 -1.40 -8.25 19.04
N ASP A 308 -1.30 -7.14 18.30
CA ASP A 308 -1.00 -5.81 18.87
C ASP A 308 -2.13 -5.35 19.80
N ALA A 309 -3.40 -5.63 19.48
CA ALA A 309 -4.54 -5.34 20.35
C ALA A 309 -4.50 -6.14 21.67
N ILE A 310 -4.19 -7.44 21.61
CA ILE A 310 -4.03 -8.29 22.82
C ILE A 310 -2.92 -7.74 23.72
N ASN A 311 -1.74 -7.42 23.15
CA ASN A 311 -0.64 -6.88 23.93
C ASN A 311 -0.92 -5.46 24.46
N GLY A 312 -1.68 -4.65 23.72
CA GLY A 312 -2.13 -3.32 24.14
C GLY A 312 -3.06 -3.38 25.36
N ALA A 313 -4.08 -4.24 25.30
CA ALA A 313 -5.03 -4.45 26.40
C ALA A 313 -4.32 -4.93 27.68
N LEU A 314 -3.44 -5.93 27.56
CA LEU A 314 -2.61 -6.44 28.65
C LEU A 314 -1.70 -5.36 29.26
N LYS A 315 -1.11 -4.48 28.43
CA LYS A 315 -0.24 -3.40 28.90
C LYS A 315 -1.00 -2.30 29.64
N LYS A 316 -2.25 -2.03 29.26
CA LYS A 316 -3.13 -1.05 29.93
C LYS A 316 -3.88 -1.62 31.15
N ASN A 317 -3.91 -2.95 31.35
CA ASN A 317 -4.77 -3.63 32.33
C ASN A 317 -6.29 -3.49 32.06
N GLU A 318 -6.69 -3.44 30.79
CA GLU A 318 -8.10 -3.34 30.38
C GLU A 318 -8.56 -4.57 29.55
N SER A 319 -9.87 -4.71 29.35
CA SER A 319 -10.40 -5.81 28.54
C SER A 319 -10.13 -5.61 27.05
N LEU A 320 -9.88 -6.70 26.31
CA LEU A 320 -9.65 -6.63 24.86
C LEU A 320 -10.83 -5.97 24.11
N ALA A 321 -12.07 -6.23 24.55
CA ALA A 321 -13.27 -5.63 23.97
C ALA A 321 -13.33 -4.11 24.17
N GLN A 322 -12.77 -3.59 25.27
CA GLN A 322 -12.66 -2.15 25.51
C GLN A 322 -11.48 -1.55 24.74
N TYR A 323 -10.30 -2.17 24.80
CA TYR A 323 -9.14 -1.75 24.02
C TYR A 323 -9.47 -1.62 22.54
N ALA A 324 -10.21 -2.59 21.98
CA ALA A 324 -10.61 -2.57 20.58
C ALA A 324 -11.43 -1.32 20.23
N LYS A 325 -12.52 -1.04 20.99
CA LYS A 325 -13.40 0.12 20.78
C LYS A 325 -12.69 1.48 20.88
N GLU A 326 -11.58 1.55 21.61
CA GLU A 326 -10.82 2.79 21.80
C GLU A 326 -9.75 3.01 20.70
N ASN A 327 -9.41 1.99 19.91
CA ASN A 327 -8.22 2.00 19.04
C ASN A 327 -8.46 1.53 17.58
N PHE A 328 -9.66 1.03 17.23
CA PHE A 328 -10.04 0.61 15.87
C PHE A 328 -11.46 1.07 15.52
#